data_AF-A0A1H1WZU1-F1
#
_entry.id   AF-A0A1H1WZU1-F1
#
_cell.length_a   1.000
_cell.length_b   1.000
_cell.length_c   1.000
_cell.angle_alpha   90.00
_cell.angle_beta   90.00
_cell.angle_gamma   90.00
#
_symmetry.space_group_name_H-M   'P 1'
#
loop_
_entity.id
_entity.type
_entity.pdbx_description
1 polymer ?
#
loop_
_entity_poly.entity_id
_entity_poly.type
_entity_poly.pdbx_seq_one_letter_code
_entity_poly.pdbx_strand_id
1 'polypeptide(L)' 'MTETPGPDRDDVQDDERVAERAHLLPEEIAAGSDDPTAQAEQILAESDDRTDDPERTQQESVQANESDAGNRR' A
#
# COMPACT_ATOMS: atom_id res chain seq x y z
N MET A 1 -22.60 -31.40 6.61
CA MET A 1 -22.73 -30.22 5.73
C MET A 1 -21.56 -29.32 6.10
N THR A 2 -20.57 -29.20 5.22
CA THR A 2 -19.47 -28.26 5.39
C THR A 2 -19.99 -26.90 4.94
N GLU A 3 -20.43 -26.07 5.89
CA GLU A 3 -20.52 -24.64 5.62
C GLU A 3 -19.09 -24.13 5.47
N THR A 4 -18.70 -23.82 4.25
CA THR A 4 -17.56 -22.92 4.01
C THR A 4 -17.96 -21.60 4.66
N PRO A 5 -17.26 -21.12 5.70
CA PRO A 5 -17.51 -19.78 6.21
C PRO A 5 -17.36 -18.81 5.03
N GLY A 6 -18.30 -17.87 4.91
CA GLY A 6 -18.21 -16.82 3.90
C GLY A 6 -16.93 -16.00 4.07
N PRO A 7 -16.53 -15.22 3.06
CA PRO A 7 -15.34 -14.38 3.16
C PRO A 7 -15.45 -13.48 4.38
N ASP A 8 -14.34 -13.34 5.10
CA ASP A 8 -14.29 -12.43 6.24
C ASP A 8 -14.53 -10.99 5.74
N ARG A 9 -15.05 -10.12 6.61
CA ARG A 9 -15.37 -8.74 6.20
C ARG A 9 -14.14 -7.96 5.75
N ASP A 10 -12.99 -8.31 6.29
CA ASP A 10 -11.71 -7.68 5.96
C ASP A 10 -11.27 -8.09 4.55
N ASP A 11 -11.44 -9.37 4.18
CA ASP A 11 -11.17 -9.84 2.81
C ASP A 11 -12.03 -9.11 1.77
N VAL A 12 -13.32 -8.89 2.07
CA VAL A 12 -14.23 -8.16 1.15
C VAL A 12 -13.82 -6.70 1.00
N GLN A 13 -13.35 -6.06 2.08
CA GLN A 13 -12.88 -4.67 2.02
C GLN A 13 -11.57 -4.56 1.24
N ASP A 14 -10.66 -5.51 1.41
CA ASP A 14 -9.41 -5.54 0.66
C ASP A 14 -9.65 -5.79 -0.83
N ASP A 15 -10.56 -6.69 -1.19
CA ASP A 15 -10.98 -6.92 -2.59
C ASP A 15 -11.52 -5.62 -3.24
N GLU A 16 -12.34 -4.86 -2.52
CA GLU A 16 -12.88 -3.58 -2.99
C GLU A 16 -11.78 -2.51 -3.18
N ARG A 17 -10.84 -2.41 -2.23
CA ARG A 17 -9.69 -1.50 -2.31
C ARG A 17 -8.77 -1.85 -3.48
N VAL A 18 -8.51 -3.14 -3.67
CA VAL A 18 -7.69 -3.65 -4.79
C VAL A 18 -8.37 -3.31 -6.12
N ALA A 19 -9.68 -3.55 -6.24
CA ALA A 19 -10.42 -3.23 -7.46
C ALA A 19 -10.37 -1.74 -7.81
N GLU A 20 -10.48 -0.85 -6.82
CA GLU A 20 -10.37 0.60 -7.03
C GLU A 20 -8.96 1.00 -7.50
N ARG A 21 -7.91 0.47 -6.88
CA ARG A 21 -6.52 0.84 -7.20
C ARG A 21 -6.02 0.22 -8.52
N ALA A 22 -6.55 -0.92 -8.92
CA ALA A 22 -6.19 -1.63 -10.15
C ALA A 22 -6.55 -0.83 -11.44
N HIS A 23 -7.28 0.27 -11.31
CA HIS A 23 -7.47 1.22 -12.40
C HIS A 23 -6.15 1.90 -12.78
N LEU A 24 -5.54 1.44 -13.88
CA LEU A 24 -4.30 1.99 -14.41
C LEU A 24 -4.47 3.43 -14.92
N LEU A 25 -3.47 4.26 -14.62
CA LEU A 25 -3.27 5.55 -15.27
C LEU A 25 -2.73 5.37 -16.70
N PRO A 26 -2.93 6.35 -17.61
CA PRO A 26 -2.37 6.31 -18.96
C PRO A 26 -0.86 6.04 -18.99
N GLU A 27 -0.12 6.60 -18.03
CA GLU A 27 1.32 6.39 -17.87
C GLU A 27 1.66 4.94 -17.49
N GLU A 28 0.86 4.30 -16.63
CA GLU A 28 1.05 2.91 -16.21
C GLU A 28 0.69 1.93 -17.34
N ILE A 29 -0.31 2.27 -18.17
CA ILE A 29 -0.63 1.54 -19.40
C ILE A 29 0.54 1.64 -20.38
N ALA A 30 1.10 2.83 -20.57
CA ALA A 30 2.24 3.05 -21.46
C ALA A 30 3.50 2.33 -20.98
N ALA A 31 3.69 2.19 -19.66
CA ALA A 31 4.76 1.41 -19.05
C ALA A 31 4.56 -0.11 -19.19
N GLY A 32 3.34 -0.57 -19.50
CA GLY A 32 3.02 -1.98 -19.70
C GLY A 32 2.84 -2.75 -18.39
N SER A 33 2.00 -2.27 -17.47
CA SER A 33 1.65 -3.03 -16.26
C SER A 33 0.93 -4.34 -16.63
N ASP A 34 1.61 -5.48 -16.44
CA ASP A 34 1.16 -6.82 -16.86
C ASP A 34 -0.02 -7.34 -16.03
N ASP A 35 -0.08 -6.99 -14.74
CA ASP A 35 -1.16 -7.37 -13.82
C ASP A 35 -1.48 -6.20 -12.86
N PRO A 36 -2.49 -5.38 -13.20
CA PRO A 36 -2.89 -4.24 -12.38
C PRO A 36 -3.41 -4.63 -11.00
N THR A 37 -4.01 -5.82 -10.87
CA THR A 37 -4.56 -6.32 -9.61
C THR A 37 -3.41 -6.72 -8.68
N ALA A 38 -2.45 -7.51 -9.17
CA ALA A 38 -1.27 -7.86 -8.39
C ALA A 38 -0.44 -6.63 -7.99
N GLN A 39 -0.33 -5.65 -8.89
CA GLN A 39 0.32 -4.38 -8.58
C GLN A 39 -0.43 -3.61 -7.47
N ALA A 40 -1.76 -3.56 -7.54
CA ALA A 40 -2.59 -2.89 -6.53
C ALA A 40 -2.45 -3.56 -5.16
N GLU A 41 -2.51 -4.89 -5.09
CA GLU A 41 -2.30 -5.66 -3.85
C GLU A 41 -0.95 -5.32 -3.19
N GLN A 42 0.13 -5.31 -3.97
CA GLN A 42 1.47 -5.03 -3.44
C GLN A 42 1.58 -3.60 -2.89
N ILE A 43 1.02 -2.62 -3.60
CA ILE A 43 1.04 -1.21 -3.17
C ILE A 43 0.23 -1.02 -1.89
N LEU A 44 -0.95 -1.64 -1.81
CA LEU A 44 -1.81 -1.54 -0.63
C LEU A 44 -1.16 -2.19 0.58
N ALA A 45 -0.58 -3.38 0.43
CA ALA A 45 0.17 -4.03 1.51
C ALA A 45 1.34 -3.17 2.01
N GLU A 46 2.14 -2.59 1.11
CA GLU A 46 3.23 -1.67 1.51
C GLU A 46 2.70 -0.40 2.19
N SER A 47 1.55 0.12 1.74
CA SER A 47 0.92 1.28 2.35
C SER A 47 0.40 0.98 3.76
N ASP A 48 -0.21 -0.18 3.96
CA ASP A 48 -0.73 -0.62 5.24
C ASP A 48 0.43 -0.85 6.23
N ASP A 49 1.51 -1.51 5.80
CA ASP A 49 2.74 -1.67 6.60
C ASP A 49 3.31 -0.33 7.09
N ARG A 50 3.36 0.69 6.22
CA ARG A 50 3.85 2.03 6.59
C ARG A 50 2.87 2.81 7.47
N THR A 51 1.58 2.52 7.35
CA THR A 51 0.54 3.14 8.18
C THR A 51 0.56 2.56 9.59
N ASP A 52 0.80 1.26 9.72
CA ASP A 52 0.90 0.55 11.00
C ASP A 52 2.24 0.78 11.71
N ASP A 53 3.34 0.99 10.97
CA ASP A 53 4.66 1.36 11.52
C ASP A 53 5.19 2.68 10.91
N PRO A 54 4.65 3.83 11.34
CA PRO A 54 5.09 5.13 10.85
C PRO A 54 6.50 5.50 11.34
N GLU A 55 6.97 4.92 12.45
CA GLU A 55 8.30 5.19 13.01
C GLU A 55 9.40 4.61 12.12
N ARG A 56 9.20 3.40 11.59
CA ARG A 56 10.10 2.79 10.60
C ARG A 56 10.25 3.66 9.35
N THR A 57 9.13 4.16 8.82
CA THR A 57 9.14 5.07 7.67
C THR A 57 9.94 6.35 7.95
N GLN A 58 9.83 6.91 9.16
CA GLN A 58 10.60 8.09 9.58
C GLN A 58 12.10 7.79 9.67
N GLN A 59 12.51 6.62 10.18
CA GLN A 59 13.91 6.25 10.30
C GLN A 59 14.59 6.02 8.95
N GLU A 60 13.86 5.44 7.99
CA GLU A 60 14.34 5.21 6.62
C GLU A 60 14.37 6.48 5.76
N SER A 61 13.57 7.49 6.13
CA SER A 61 13.46 8.74 5.38
C SER A 61 14.63 9.68 5.65
N VAL A 62 15.41 9.98 4.60
CA VAL A 62 16.51 10.96 4.65
C VAL A 62 16.01 12.36 5.07
N GLN A 63 14.81 12.74 4.63
CA GLN A 63 14.20 14.04 4.98
C GLN A 63 13.86 14.20 6.47
N ALA A 64 13.51 13.11 7.16
CA ALA A 64 13.21 13.15 8.59
C ALA A 64 14.50 13.29 9.43
N ASN A 65 15.59 12.69 8.98
CA ASN A 65 16.90 12.76 9.64
C ASN A 65 17.53 14.16 9.58
N GLU A 66 17.37 14.87 8.45
CA GLU A 66 17.90 16.25 8.29
C GLU A 66 17.20 17.29 9.18
N SER A 67 15.96 17.02 9.58
CA SER A 67 15.17 17.91 10.45
C SER A 67 15.67 17.94 11.90
N ASP A 68 16.34 16.88 12.38
CA ASP A 68 16.94 16.82 13.73
C ASP A 68 18.34 17.48 13.79
N ALA A 69 19.05 17.55 12.67
CA ALA A 69 20.39 18.13 12.60
C ALA A 69 20.41 19.68 12.55
N GLY A 70 19.28 20.32 12.23
CA GLY A 70 19.19 21.77 12.01
C GLY A 70 18.79 22.62 13.22
N ASN A 71 18.20 22.05 14.27
CA ASN A 71 17.57 22.83 15.36
C ASN A 71 18.44 22.99 16.63
N ARG A 72 19.77 22.93 16.50
CA ARG A 72 20.69 22.99 17.66
C ARG A 72 21.58 24.24 17.69
N ARG A 73 21.11 25.39 17.18
CA ARG A 73 21.83 26.68 17.27
C ARG A 73 21.02 27.77 17.94
#